data_AF-A0A063YPD4-F1
#
_entry.id   AF-A0A063YPD4-F1
#
_cell.length_a   1.000
_cell.length_b   1.000
_cell.length_c   1.000
_cell.angle_alpha   90.00
_cell.angle_beta   90.00
_cell.angle_gamma   90.00
#
_symmetry.space_group_name_H-M   'P 1'
#
loop_
_entity.id
_entity.type
_entity.pdbx_description
1 polymer ?
#
loop_
_entity_poly.entity_id
_entity_poly.type
_entity_poly.pdbx_seq_one_letter_code
_entity_poly.pdbx_strand_id
1 'polypeptide(L)'
;MDSLKNKDSDNKYPKSKGQAKSKTYKTRFKDEGNPEEKDHYFKITKWNEEVLNIGRQIIDEMSDEEFSRLGSKSGTLHFVQLLGLASKKTTRTISAKDGVYTSWSTPVGVTLYSDEDIMVPVIDVLKNKDTGIDPEKDITYREVKAGEKFHLTLYECMFLLLRDEYAGFCEANGNERGLRLTFKLSAFMRGDAKLPTPTLNFERNSRIKYAGEPYRSPIKANIIDIDEKLPDGSWRIRPEFAEKFGPLLKSNKKKRRTSNTKSSPTSQ
;
A
#
# COMPACT_ATOMS: atom_id res chain seq x y z
N MET A 1 5.82 45.60 7.66
CA MET A 1 4.90 44.57 8.18
C MET A 1 4.05 44.13 7.00
N ASP A 2 4.53 43.19 6.20
CA ASP A 2 3.78 42.67 5.06
C ASP A 2 3.41 41.22 5.32
N SER A 3 2.10 40.99 5.35
CA SER A 3 1.50 39.68 5.53
C SER A 3 1.82 38.79 4.32
N LEU A 4 2.70 37.81 4.51
CA LEU A 4 2.84 36.67 3.61
C LEU A 4 1.54 35.86 3.68
N LYS A 5 0.64 36.12 2.73
CA LYS A 5 -0.52 35.28 2.47
C LYS A 5 -0.02 33.89 2.04
N ASN A 6 -0.12 32.93 2.95
CA ASN A 6 0.00 31.49 2.65
C ASN A 6 -0.97 31.14 1.52
N LYS A 7 -0.42 30.91 0.32
CA LYS A 7 -1.17 30.51 -0.88
C LYS A 7 -1.18 28.99 -1.11
N ASP A 8 -0.86 28.20 -0.08
CA ASP A 8 -0.78 26.74 -0.17
C ASP A 8 -1.68 26.07 0.88
N SER A 9 -2.97 26.01 0.60
CA SER A 9 -3.89 25.07 1.27
C SER A 9 -5.10 24.65 0.41
N ASP A 10 -5.24 25.18 -0.80
CA ASP A 10 -6.56 25.26 -1.43
C ASP A 10 -6.86 24.21 -2.52
N ASN A 11 -6.05 23.15 -2.61
CA ASN A 11 -6.19 22.08 -3.61
C ASN A 11 -6.41 20.68 -2.99
N LYS A 12 -7.02 20.61 -1.80
CA LYS A 12 -7.50 19.35 -1.21
C LYS A 12 -8.94 19.07 -1.72
N TYR A 13 -9.05 18.28 -2.80
CA TYR A 13 -10.29 17.76 -3.44
C TYR A 13 -11.19 18.75 -4.23
N PRO A 14 -12.03 18.24 -5.16
CA PRO A 14 -13.06 19.06 -5.80
C PRO A 14 -13.99 19.64 -4.73
N LYS A 15 -14.05 20.97 -4.67
CA LYS A 15 -14.83 21.75 -3.69
C LYS A 15 -16.37 21.62 -3.85
N SER A 16 -16.85 20.69 -4.69
CA SER A 16 -18.28 20.46 -4.93
C SER A 16 -18.55 19.09 -5.54
N LYS A 17 -19.69 18.48 -5.16
CA LYS A 17 -20.29 17.31 -5.85
C LYS A 17 -20.46 17.61 -7.34
N GLY A 18 -20.17 16.64 -8.21
CA GLY A 18 -20.27 16.80 -9.68
C GLY A 18 -19.08 17.49 -10.38
N GLN A 19 -18.04 17.93 -9.67
CA GLN A 19 -16.81 18.48 -10.28
C GLN A 19 -15.67 17.47 -10.48
N ALA A 20 -15.91 16.17 -10.32
CA ALA A 20 -14.96 15.13 -10.70
C ALA A 20 -14.85 15.04 -12.23
N LYS A 21 -14.38 16.11 -12.87
CA LYS A 21 -14.08 16.14 -14.29
C LYS A 21 -13.11 15.01 -14.57
N SER A 22 -13.51 14.11 -15.46
CA SER A 22 -12.62 13.16 -16.12
C SER A 22 -11.55 13.92 -16.89
N LYS A 23 -10.52 14.38 -16.20
CA LYS A 23 -9.22 14.56 -16.84
C LYS A 23 -8.59 13.18 -16.85
N THR A 24 -8.57 12.58 -18.02
CA THR A 24 -7.70 11.45 -18.33
C THR A 24 -6.27 11.89 -17.98
N TYR A 25 -5.80 11.58 -16.78
CA TYR A 25 -4.42 11.83 -16.41
C TYR A 25 -3.57 10.81 -17.18
N LYS A 26 -3.18 11.16 -18.42
CA LYS A 26 -1.89 10.68 -18.94
C LYS A 26 -0.86 11.31 -18.01
N THR A 27 -0.44 10.60 -16.97
CA THR A 27 0.61 11.09 -16.06
C THR A 27 1.90 11.19 -16.86
N ARG A 28 2.21 12.38 -17.39
CA ARG A 28 3.51 12.70 -17.96
C ARG A 28 4.51 12.72 -16.81
N PHE A 29 5.50 11.83 -16.86
CA PHE A 29 6.76 12.07 -16.17
C PHE A 29 7.73 12.55 -17.24
N LYS A 30 8.04 13.86 -17.25
CA LYS A 30 9.25 14.34 -17.88
C LYS A 30 10.34 14.18 -16.84
N ASP A 31 11.31 13.33 -17.08
CA ASP A 31 12.56 13.40 -16.35
C ASP A 31 13.36 14.54 -17.00
N GLU A 32 13.51 15.68 -16.31
CA GLU A 32 14.13 16.90 -16.86
C GLU A 32 15.65 16.76 -17.09
N GLY A 33 16.20 15.55 -17.05
CA GLY A 33 17.65 15.29 -17.14
C GLY A 33 18.11 14.35 -18.25
N ASN A 34 17.23 13.73 -19.04
CA ASN A 34 17.68 12.76 -20.05
C ASN A 34 16.84 12.78 -21.34
N PRO A 35 17.30 13.42 -22.42
CA PRO A 35 16.54 13.53 -23.68
C PRO A 35 16.38 12.21 -24.45
N GLU A 36 16.96 11.09 -23.98
CA GLU A 36 16.87 9.77 -24.63
C GLU A 36 15.84 8.80 -24.00
N GLU A 37 15.22 9.13 -22.87
CA GLU A 37 14.20 8.24 -22.29
C GLU A 37 12.84 8.42 -22.96
N LYS A 38 12.37 7.35 -23.63
CA LYS A 38 11.03 7.27 -24.22
C LYS A 38 9.98 7.53 -23.14
N ASP A 39 9.07 8.47 -23.41
CA ASP A 39 7.90 8.73 -22.57
C ASP A 39 7.22 7.41 -22.11
N HIS A 40 7.31 7.09 -20.82
CA HIS A 40 6.61 5.94 -20.26
C HIS A 40 5.15 6.30 -19.98
N TYR A 41 4.29 6.09 -20.96
CA TYR A 41 2.85 6.22 -20.80
C TYR A 41 2.27 4.98 -20.10
N PHE A 42 1.73 5.14 -18.89
CA PHE A 42 0.80 4.14 -18.35
C PHE A 42 -0.56 4.35 -19.04
N LYS A 43 -0.92 3.42 -19.94
CA LYS A 43 -2.27 3.39 -20.52
C LYS A 43 -3.25 2.98 -19.42
N ILE A 44 -4.23 3.84 -19.15
CA ILE A 44 -5.37 3.48 -18.28
C ILE A 44 -6.03 2.25 -18.91
N THR A 45 -6.19 1.19 -18.11
CA THR A 45 -6.83 -0.04 -18.58
C THR A 45 -8.35 0.08 -18.44
N LYS A 46 -9.11 -0.73 -19.18
CA LYS A 46 -10.57 -0.82 -19.02
C LYS A 46 -10.98 -1.04 -17.55
N TRP A 47 -10.23 -1.88 -16.84
CA TRP A 47 -10.44 -2.14 -15.41
C TRP A 47 -10.23 -0.92 -14.52
N ASN A 48 -9.28 -0.05 -14.87
CA ASN A 48 -9.10 1.20 -14.15
C ASN A 48 -10.28 2.15 -14.38
N GLU A 49 -10.80 2.23 -15.61
CA GLU A 49 -11.95 3.08 -15.93
C GLU A 49 -13.21 2.60 -15.22
N GLU A 50 -13.47 1.28 -15.21
CA GLU A 50 -14.62 0.67 -14.54
C GLU A 50 -14.63 0.96 -13.04
N VAL A 51 -13.52 0.70 -12.34
CA VAL A 51 -13.42 0.97 -10.90
C VAL A 51 -13.54 2.46 -10.58
N LEU A 52 -13.00 3.34 -11.44
CA LEU A 52 -13.15 4.78 -11.27
C LEU A 52 -14.61 5.24 -11.44
N ASN A 53 -15.35 4.65 -12.37
CA ASN A 53 -16.75 4.99 -12.60
C ASN A 53 -17.63 4.52 -11.43
N ILE A 54 -17.40 3.30 -10.91
CA ILE A 54 -18.08 2.81 -9.70
C ILE A 54 -17.83 3.76 -8.53
N GLY A 55 -16.57 4.16 -8.30
CA GLY A 55 -16.23 5.09 -7.23
C GLY A 55 -16.89 6.46 -7.38
N ARG A 56 -17.08 6.96 -8.61
CA ARG A 56 -17.80 8.21 -8.87
C ARG A 56 -19.29 8.08 -8.57
N GLN A 57 -19.92 7.00 -9.02
CA GLN A 57 -21.34 6.74 -8.73
C GLN A 57 -21.61 6.72 -7.23
N ILE A 58 -20.78 6.00 -6.47
CA ILE A 58 -20.86 5.97 -5.00
C ILE A 58 -20.75 7.39 -4.42
N ILE A 59 -19.79 8.19 -4.87
CA ILE A 59 -19.60 9.58 -4.39
C ILE A 59 -20.79 10.48 -4.76
N ASP A 60 -21.36 10.32 -5.96
CA ASP A 60 -22.49 11.12 -6.42
C ASP A 60 -23.78 10.77 -5.64
N GLU A 61 -23.90 9.54 -5.16
CA GLU A 61 -25.03 9.04 -4.36
C GLU A 61 -24.93 9.35 -2.86
N MET A 62 -23.73 9.68 -2.35
CA MET A 62 -23.53 10.05 -0.94
C MET A 62 -24.28 11.33 -0.57
N SER A 63 -24.76 11.42 0.67
CA SER A 63 -25.20 12.66 1.31
C SER A 63 -24.03 13.66 1.49
N ASP A 64 -24.34 14.93 1.79
CA ASP A 64 -23.29 15.93 2.03
C ASP A 64 -22.51 15.61 3.31
N GLU A 65 -23.21 15.08 4.33
CA GLU A 65 -22.63 14.59 5.57
C GLU A 65 -21.66 13.42 5.30
N GLU A 66 -22.07 12.41 4.54
CA GLU A 66 -21.20 11.29 4.16
C GLU A 66 -19.98 11.77 3.38
N PHE A 67 -20.17 12.62 2.39
CA PHE A 67 -19.09 13.16 1.58
C PHE A 67 -18.10 13.97 2.43
N SER A 68 -18.59 14.76 3.40
CA SER A 68 -17.75 15.56 4.29
C SER A 68 -16.84 14.72 5.19
N ARG A 69 -17.23 13.48 5.49
CA ARG A 69 -16.41 12.54 6.28
C ARG A 69 -15.23 11.99 5.48
N LEU A 70 -15.30 11.97 4.15
CA LEU A 70 -14.26 11.36 3.32
C LEU A 70 -12.88 11.97 3.54
N GLY A 71 -11.96 11.16 4.08
CA GLY A 71 -10.59 11.55 4.37
C GLY A 71 -10.47 12.68 5.39
N SER A 72 -11.51 12.92 6.19
CA SER A 72 -11.55 13.95 7.25
C SER A 72 -10.56 13.68 8.38
N LYS A 73 -10.19 12.41 8.58
CA LYS A 73 -9.25 11.95 9.61
C LYS A 73 -7.96 11.37 9.04
N SER A 74 -7.67 11.55 7.75
CA SER A 74 -6.45 11.00 7.14
C SER A 74 -5.18 11.48 7.85
N GLY A 75 -5.20 12.69 8.43
CA GLY A 75 -4.09 13.26 9.19
C GLY A 75 -3.87 12.69 10.60
N THR A 76 -4.82 11.94 11.15
CA THR A 76 -4.79 11.43 12.54
C THR A 76 -4.18 10.03 12.68
N LEU A 77 -3.91 9.37 11.55
CA LEU A 77 -3.33 8.04 11.48
C LEU A 77 -1.97 8.16 10.82
N HIS A 78 -0.92 7.70 11.49
CA HIS A 78 0.45 7.99 11.12
C HIS A 78 1.20 6.75 10.70
N PHE A 79 1.82 6.82 9.51
CA PHE A 79 2.71 5.78 9.05
C PHE A 79 4.07 5.87 9.76
N VAL A 80 4.46 4.78 10.42
CA VAL A 80 5.78 4.67 11.04
C VAL A 80 6.75 3.96 10.11
N GLN A 81 6.43 2.72 9.73
CA GLN A 81 7.32 1.90 8.91
C GLN A 81 6.61 0.74 8.24
N LEU A 82 7.25 0.20 7.21
CA LEU A 82 6.84 -1.04 6.55
C LEU A 82 7.52 -2.22 7.26
N LEU A 83 6.79 -3.32 7.44
CA LEU A 83 7.29 -4.56 8.02
C LEU A 83 7.49 -5.61 6.92
N GLY A 84 8.62 -6.30 6.93
CA GLY A 84 9.00 -7.24 5.89
C GLY A 84 9.61 -8.55 6.41
N LEU A 85 9.50 -9.59 5.59
CA LEU A 85 10.21 -10.85 5.82
C LEU A 85 11.52 -10.85 5.02
N ALA A 86 12.65 -10.88 5.72
CA ALA A 86 13.98 -11.08 5.15
C ALA A 86 14.15 -12.50 4.58
N SER A 87 13.48 -13.50 5.16
CA SER A 87 13.45 -14.86 4.63
C SER A 87 12.86 -14.95 3.21
N LYS A 88 12.08 -13.94 2.80
CA LYS A 88 11.48 -13.84 1.47
C LYS A 88 11.92 -12.54 0.81
N LYS A 89 12.82 -12.62 -0.16
CA LYS A 89 13.23 -11.44 -0.90
C LYS A 89 12.34 -11.20 -2.13
N THR A 90 11.94 -9.95 -2.32
CA THR A 90 11.33 -9.44 -3.55
C THR A 90 12.41 -8.69 -4.32
N THR A 91 12.73 -9.17 -5.51
CA THR A 91 13.71 -8.52 -6.40
C THR A 91 13.02 -7.45 -7.25
N ARG A 92 13.61 -6.26 -7.36
CA ARG A 92 13.22 -5.24 -8.35
C ARG A 92 14.44 -4.84 -9.17
N THR A 93 14.28 -4.79 -10.49
CA THR A 93 15.27 -4.21 -11.42
C THR A 93 15.32 -2.69 -11.21
N ILE A 94 16.52 -2.16 -10.94
CA ILE A 94 16.74 -0.72 -10.77
C ILE A 94 17.18 -0.06 -12.07
N SER A 95 18.06 -0.72 -12.84
CA SER A 95 18.47 -0.27 -14.18
C SER A 95 18.20 -1.39 -15.18
N ALA A 96 17.42 -1.09 -16.22
CA ALA A 96 17.20 -2.01 -17.33
C ALA A 96 18.46 -2.18 -18.20
N LYS A 97 19.37 -1.19 -18.18
CA LYS A 97 20.62 -1.22 -18.98
C LYS A 97 21.70 -2.08 -18.33
N ASP A 98 21.79 -2.09 -17.00
CA ASP A 98 22.91 -2.72 -16.29
C ASP A 98 22.53 -4.02 -15.56
N GLY A 99 21.25 -4.40 -15.58
CA GLY A 99 20.77 -5.60 -14.87
C GLY A 99 20.96 -5.54 -13.36
N VAL A 100 21.12 -4.34 -12.78
CA VAL A 100 21.31 -4.16 -11.33
C VAL A 100 19.97 -4.37 -10.63
N TYR A 101 19.95 -5.33 -9.70
CA TYR A 101 18.80 -5.66 -8.89
C TYR A 101 19.03 -5.23 -7.45
N THR A 102 18.02 -4.60 -6.85
CA THR A 102 17.95 -4.53 -5.38
C THR A 102 16.93 -5.51 -4.86
N SER A 103 17.40 -6.28 -3.89
CA SER A 103 16.61 -7.23 -3.12
C SER A 103 16.04 -6.51 -1.91
N TRP A 104 14.72 -6.44 -1.83
CA TRP A 104 14.01 -5.91 -0.68
C TRP A 104 13.34 -7.06 0.06
N SER A 105 13.20 -6.95 1.38
CA SER A 105 12.36 -7.88 2.13
C SER A 105 10.91 -7.80 1.65
N THR A 106 10.21 -8.94 1.67
CA THR A 106 8.82 -9.00 1.18
C THR A 106 7.91 -8.33 2.19
N PRO A 107 7.18 -7.25 1.83
CA PRO A 107 6.29 -6.57 2.76
C PRO A 107 5.15 -7.48 3.21
N VAL A 108 4.87 -7.47 4.51
CA VAL A 108 3.80 -8.27 5.13
C VAL A 108 2.89 -7.45 6.04
N GLY A 109 3.34 -6.29 6.49
CA GLY A 109 2.57 -5.43 7.36
C GLY A 109 3.13 -4.03 7.48
N VAL A 110 2.56 -3.26 8.42
CA VAL A 110 2.95 -1.90 8.76
C VAL A 110 2.91 -1.71 10.27
N THR A 111 3.69 -0.74 10.74
CA THR A 111 3.48 -0.12 12.04
C THR A 111 2.85 1.24 11.84
N LEU A 112 1.77 1.51 12.56
CA LEU A 112 1.08 2.80 12.61
C LEU A 112 0.95 3.25 14.07
N TYR A 113 0.61 4.52 14.26
CA TYR A 113 -0.03 5.01 15.50
C TYR A 113 -1.15 5.98 15.12
N SER A 114 -2.04 6.29 16.05
CA SER A 114 -3.10 7.30 15.84
C SER A 114 -3.08 8.36 16.93
N ASP A 115 -3.49 9.57 16.61
CA ASP A 115 -3.68 10.67 17.56
C ASP A 115 -4.92 10.51 18.44
N GLU A 116 -5.79 9.54 18.12
CA GLU A 116 -7.03 9.25 18.83
C GLU A 116 -7.16 7.75 19.13
N ASP A 117 -8.01 7.41 20.10
CA ASP A 117 -8.40 6.04 20.36
C ASP A 117 -9.20 5.50 19.17
N ILE A 118 -8.81 4.34 18.63
CA ILE A 118 -9.44 3.77 17.43
C ILE A 118 -9.63 2.25 17.55
N MET A 119 -10.64 1.75 16.84
CA MET A 119 -10.83 0.32 16.61
C MET A 119 -10.07 -0.10 15.36
N VAL A 120 -9.15 -1.05 15.47
CA VAL A 120 -8.37 -1.56 14.33
C VAL A 120 -8.79 -3.00 13.97
N PRO A 121 -8.83 -3.36 12.68
CA PRO A 121 -9.20 -4.70 12.26
C PRO A 121 -8.17 -5.74 12.71
N VAL A 122 -8.66 -6.91 13.10
CA VAL A 122 -7.90 -8.10 13.45
C VAL A 122 -8.36 -9.24 12.54
N ILE A 123 -7.45 -9.73 11.71
CA ILE A 123 -7.69 -10.76 10.70
C ILE A 123 -6.63 -11.84 10.85
N ASP A 124 -6.99 -13.11 10.65
CA ASP A 124 -6.02 -14.20 10.57
C ASP A 124 -4.95 -13.86 9.52
N VAL A 125 -3.70 -13.78 9.96
CA VAL A 125 -2.52 -13.43 9.16
C VAL A 125 -2.30 -14.36 7.95
N LEU A 126 -2.90 -15.56 7.97
CA LEU A 126 -2.84 -16.51 6.86
C LEU A 126 -3.83 -16.18 5.74
N LYS A 127 -4.84 -15.34 6.00
CA LYS A 127 -5.78 -14.87 4.99
C LYS A 127 -5.08 -13.92 4.02
N ASN A 128 -5.33 -14.12 2.73
CA ASN A 128 -4.67 -13.38 1.66
C ASN A 128 -5.55 -13.36 0.40
N LYS A 129 -5.01 -12.82 -0.70
CA LYS A 129 -5.70 -12.71 -2.00
C LYS A 129 -6.23 -14.03 -2.55
N ASP A 130 -5.62 -15.16 -2.22
CA ASP A 130 -5.99 -16.47 -2.75
C ASP A 130 -7.08 -17.12 -1.88
N THR A 131 -6.99 -16.97 -0.55
CA THR A 131 -8.01 -17.49 0.37
C THR A 131 -9.28 -16.63 0.37
N GLY A 132 -9.15 -15.32 0.14
CA GLY A 132 -10.19 -14.33 0.38
C GLY A 132 -10.29 -13.94 1.86
N ILE A 133 -11.09 -12.91 2.12
CA ILE A 133 -11.49 -12.41 3.45
C ILE A 133 -12.97 -12.07 3.33
N ASP A 134 -13.81 -12.70 4.14
CA ASP A 134 -15.22 -12.38 4.33
C ASP A 134 -15.34 -11.32 5.43
N PRO A 135 -15.73 -10.07 5.12
CA PRO A 135 -15.76 -9.00 6.11
C PRO A 135 -16.63 -9.27 7.33
N GLU A 136 -17.69 -10.08 7.19
CA GLU A 136 -18.63 -10.37 8.27
C GLU A 136 -18.13 -11.48 9.21
N LYS A 137 -17.29 -12.40 8.70
CA LYS A 137 -16.85 -13.58 9.45
C LYS A 137 -15.39 -13.55 9.86
N ASP A 138 -14.55 -12.94 9.03
CA ASP A 138 -13.09 -13.02 9.16
C ASP A 138 -12.48 -11.78 9.82
N ILE A 139 -13.26 -10.71 10.06
CA ILE A 139 -12.79 -9.46 10.63
C ILE A 139 -13.39 -9.28 12.03
N THR A 140 -12.50 -9.22 13.02
CA THR A 140 -12.83 -8.73 14.35
C THR A 140 -12.13 -7.39 14.58
N TYR A 141 -12.36 -6.74 15.72
CA TYR A 141 -11.74 -5.46 16.02
C TYR A 141 -11.17 -5.46 17.44
N ARG A 142 -10.06 -4.73 17.61
CA ARG A 142 -9.50 -4.41 18.91
C ARG A 142 -9.33 -2.91 19.05
N GLU A 143 -9.45 -2.42 20.28
CA GLU A 143 -9.16 -1.03 20.60
C GLU A 143 -7.64 -0.80 20.67
N VAL A 144 -7.21 0.38 20.25
CA VAL A 144 -5.84 0.89 20.39
C VAL A 144 -5.91 2.31 20.91
N LYS A 145 -5.06 2.64 21.88
CA LYS A 145 -5.04 3.97 22.49
C LYS A 145 -4.26 4.98 21.66
N ALA A 146 -4.64 6.24 21.77
CA ALA A 146 -3.91 7.36 21.18
C ALA A 146 -2.42 7.32 21.53
N GLY A 147 -1.56 7.53 20.53
CA GLY A 147 -0.10 7.47 20.63
C GLY A 147 0.49 6.07 20.69
N GLU A 148 -0.31 5.01 20.87
CA GLU A 148 0.19 3.63 20.89
C GLU A 148 0.59 3.19 19.48
N LYS A 149 1.77 2.58 19.35
CA LYS A 149 2.19 1.93 18.11
C LYS A 149 1.55 0.56 18.00
N PHE A 150 0.96 0.28 16.84
CA PHE A 150 0.34 -1.01 16.57
C PHE A 150 0.75 -1.56 15.22
N HIS A 151 0.70 -2.90 15.11
CA HIS A 151 1.05 -3.62 13.90
C HIS A 151 -0.19 -4.15 13.19
N LEU A 152 -0.25 -3.94 11.88
CA LEU A 152 -1.26 -4.49 10.99
C LEU A 152 -0.60 -5.26 9.86
N THR A 153 -1.23 -6.34 9.41
CA THR A 153 -0.97 -6.93 8.11
C THR A 153 -1.36 -5.96 7.00
N LEU A 154 -0.91 -6.20 5.76
CA LEU A 154 -1.32 -5.36 4.64
C LEU A 154 -2.83 -5.40 4.37
N TYR A 155 -3.52 -6.51 4.67
CA TYR A 155 -4.97 -6.60 4.51
C TYR A 155 -5.73 -5.92 5.63
N GLU A 156 -5.29 -6.04 6.88
CA GLU A 156 -5.87 -5.25 7.97
C GLU A 156 -5.68 -3.75 7.72
N CYS A 157 -4.49 -3.33 7.27
CA CYS A 157 -4.23 -1.95 6.88
C CYS A 157 -5.14 -1.51 5.71
N MET A 158 -5.40 -2.38 4.74
CA MET A 158 -6.38 -2.13 3.68
C MET A 158 -7.78 -1.87 4.26
N PHE A 159 -8.28 -2.73 5.13
CA PHE A 159 -9.62 -2.56 5.73
C PHE A 159 -9.71 -1.34 6.65
N LEU A 160 -8.63 -0.98 7.34
CA LEU A 160 -8.59 0.24 8.14
C LEU A 160 -8.64 1.47 7.23
N LEU A 161 -7.74 1.56 6.26
CA LEU A 161 -7.64 2.75 5.40
C LEU A 161 -8.81 2.92 4.43
N LEU A 162 -9.56 1.85 4.12
CA LEU A 162 -10.76 1.95 3.27
C LEU A 162 -11.97 2.59 3.97
N ARG A 163 -11.93 2.79 5.29
CA ARG A 163 -13.01 3.50 5.98
C ARG A 163 -13.09 4.95 5.49
N ASP A 164 -14.31 5.49 5.48
CA ASP A 164 -14.61 6.82 4.94
C ASP A 164 -13.70 7.90 5.53
N GLU A 165 -13.49 7.89 6.84
CA GLU A 165 -12.69 8.89 7.55
C GLU A 165 -11.22 8.95 7.08
N TYR A 166 -10.68 7.87 6.53
CA TYR A 166 -9.31 7.79 6.00
C TYR A 166 -9.26 7.85 4.47
N ALA A 167 -10.28 7.34 3.77
CA ALA A 167 -10.44 7.36 2.32
C ALA A 167 -9.21 6.87 1.53
N GLY A 168 -8.50 5.88 2.07
CA GLY A 168 -7.30 5.28 1.48
C GLY A 168 -6.00 6.03 1.77
N PHE A 169 -6.01 6.99 2.69
CA PHE A 169 -4.85 7.82 3.03
C PHE A 169 -4.53 7.79 4.52
N CYS A 170 -3.26 8.01 4.83
CA CYS A 170 -2.83 8.35 6.17
C CYS A 170 -1.65 9.34 6.15
N GLU A 171 -1.34 9.92 7.30
CA GLU A 171 -0.21 10.80 7.48
C GLU A 171 1.10 10.06 7.22
N ALA A 172 2.01 10.71 6.49
CA ALA A 172 3.41 10.33 6.45
C ALA A 172 4.31 11.53 6.14
N ASN A 173 5.36 11.70 6.93
CA ASN A 173 6.41 12.70 6.74
C ASN A 173 5.85 14.14 6.68
N GLY A 174 5.02 14.51 7.66
CA GLY A 174 4.42 15.83 7.82
C GLY A 174 3.30 16.14 6.84
N ASN A 175 2.75 15.14 6.15
CA ASN A 175 1.66 15.30 5.20
C ASN A 175 0.51 14.38 5.60
N GLU A 176 -0.65 14.94 5.91
CA GLU A 176 -1.90 14.25 6.26
C GLU A 176 -2.38 13.22 5.22
N ARG A 177 -1.84 13.27 4.00
CA ARG A 177 -2.06 12.28 2.92
C ARG A 177 -0.75 11.82 2.32
N GLY A 178 0.27 11.71 3.16
CA GLY A 178 1.62 11.35 2.77
C GLY A 178 1.72 9.90 2.31
N LEU A 179 0.88 9.02 2.83
CA LEU A 179 0.75 7.63 2.40
C LEU A 179 -0.59 7.40 1.70
N ARG A 180 -0.55 6.65 0.59
CA ARG A 180 -1.73 6.23 -0.15
C ARG A 180 -1.79 4.72 -0.32
N LEU A 181 -2.97 4.17 -0.05
CA LEU A 181 -3.37 2.82 -0.43
C LEU A 181 -3.74 2.73 -1.91
N THR A 182 -3.18 1.74 -2.59
CA THR A 182 -3.44 1.42 -3.99
C THR A 182 -3.60 -0.09 -4.15
N PHE A 183 -4.11 -0.52 -5.30
CA PHE A 183 -4.45 -1.92 -5.55
C PHE A 183 -3.87 -2.42 -6.86
N LYS A 184 -3.31 -3.63 -6.85
CA LYS A 184 -3.09 -4.41 -8.06
C LYS A 184 -4.36 -5.20 -8.37
N LEU A 185 -5.09 -4.73 -9.37
CA LEU A 185 -6.41 -5.25 -9.72
C LEU A 185 -6.39 -6.42 -10.71
N SER A 186 -5.35 -6.56 -11.53
CA SER A 186 -5.40 -7.43 -12.71
C SER A 186 -5.73 -8.90 -12.42
N ALA A 187 -5.20 -9.48 -11.35
CA ALA A 187 -5.52 -10.86 -10.96
C ALA A 187 -6.94 -11.00 -10.41
N PHE A 188 -7.40 -10.01 -9.64
CA PHE A 188 -8.75 -9.97 -9.09
C PHE A 188 -9.80 -9.85 -10.19
N MET A 189 -9.64 -8.91 -11.12
CA MET A 189 -10.60 -8.70 -12.21
C MET A 189 -10.68 -9.88 -13.20
N ARG A 190 -9.62 -10.71 -13.27
CA ARG A 190 -9.64 -11.96 -14.06
C ARG A 190 -10.24 -13.15 -13.30
N GLY A 191 -10.51 -13.01 -12.00
CA GLY A 191 -10.94 -14.11 -11.13
C GLY A 191 -9.80 -15.03 -10.67
N ASP A 192 -8.54 -14.69 -10.96
CA ASP A 192 -7.37 -15.46 -10.50
C ASP A 192 -7.12 -15.27 -8.99
N ALA A 193 -7.67 -14.22 -8.41
CA ALA A 193 -7.56 -13.87 -7.00
C ALA A 193 -8.93 -13.45 -6.45
N LYS A 194 -9.22 -13.80 -5.21
CA LYS A 194 -10.45 -13.42 -4.51
C LYS A 194 -10.42 -12.01 -3.95
N LEU A 195 -9.23 -11.43 -3.78
CA LEU A 195 -9.05 -10.03 -3.37
C LEU A 195 -7.99 -9.34 -4.22
N PRO A 196 -8.09 -8.00 -4.41
CA PRO A 196 -6.99 -7.23 -4.94
C PRO A 196 -5.80 -7.24 -3.99
N THR A 197 -4.59 -7.11 -4.53
CA THR A 197 -3.38 -7.01 -3.69
C THR A 197 -3.17 -5.56 -3.25
N PRO A 198 -3.23 -5.25 -1.94
CA PRO A 198 -2.98 -3.90 -1.45
C PRO A 198 -1.51 -3.53 -1.63
N THR A 199 -1.25 -2.28 -1.97
CA THR A 199 0.08 -1.70 -2.11
C THR A 199 0.07 -0.29 -1.53
N LEU A 200 1.04 -0.01 -0.66
CA LEU A 200 1.22 1.29 -0.06
C LEU A 200 2.30 2.05 -0.81
N ASN A 201 2.05 3.33 -1.09
CA ASN A 201 3.01 4.22 -1.73
C ASN A 201 3.01 5.55 -1.00
N PHE A 202 4.17 6.20 -0.89
CA PHE A 202 4.20 7.61 -0.57
C PHE A 202 3.63 8.43 -1.72
N GLU A 203 2.86 9.45 -1.40
CA GLU A 203 2.29 10.37 -2.38
C GLU A 203 3.42 11.15 -3.06
N ARG A 204 3.55 11.03 -4.38
CA ARG A 204 4.66 11.61 -5.16
C ARG A 204 4.62 13.14 -5.18
N ASN A 205 3.47 13.74 -4.89
CA ASN A 205 3.22 15.18 -5.02
C ASN A 205 3.29 15.97 -3.70
N SER A 206 3.71 15.35 -2.58
CA SER A 206 4.03 16.14 -1.39
C SER A 206 5.36 16.87 -1.61
N ARG A 207 5.32 18.02 -2.28
CA ARG A 207 6.43 18.96 -2.45
C ARG A 207 6.91 19.59 -1.14
N ILE A 208 6.75 18.91 0.00
CA ILE A 208 7.44 19.28 1.22
C ILE A 208 8.88 18.76 1.07
N LYS A 209 9.71 19.58 0.40
CA LYS A 209 11.15 19.58 0.62
C LYS A 209 11.33 20.05 2.06
N TYR A 210 11.65 19.15 2.98
CA TYR A 210 12.42 19.60 4.14
C TYR A 210 13.72 20.15 3.58
N ALA A 211 14.04 21.40 3.92
CA ALA A 211 15.26 22.04 3.45
C ALA A 211 16.46 21.16 3.83
N GLY A 212 17.05 20.47 2.84
CA GLY A 212 18.24 19.64 3.03
C GLY A 212 18.10 18.13 2.77
N GLU A 213 16.90 17.57 2.55
CA GLU A 213 16.77 16.11 2.34
C GLU A 213 16.70 15.69 0.86
N PRO A 214 17.46 14.66 0.44
CA PRO A 214 17.40 14.11 -0.91
C PRO A 214 16.02 13.51 -1.21
N TYR A 215 15.73 13.34 -2.51
CA TYR A 215 14.51 12.75 -3.05
C TYR A 215 13.98 11.61 -2.16
N ARG A 216 12.74 11.75 -1.63
CA ARG A 216 12.15 10.81 -0.67
C ARG A 216 12.38 9.37 -1.12
N SER A 217 13.07 8.61 -0.28
CA SER A 217 13.38 7.21 -0.55
C SER A 217 12.08 6.41 -0.72
N PRO A 218 12.05 5.38 -1.58
CA PRO A 218 10.87 4.55 -1.76
C PRO A 218 10.43 3.99 -0.41
N ILE A 219 9.13 3.77 -0.19
CA ILE A 219 8.59 3.23 1.08
C ILE A 219 9.31 1.96 1.56
N LYS A 220 9.89 1.19 0.62
CA LYS A 220 10.64 -0.04 0.91
C LYS A 220 12.05 0.20 1.43
N ALA A 221 12.60 1.40 1.28
CA ALA A 221 13.96 1.78 1.70
C ALA A 221 14.20 1.50 3.18
N ASN A 222 13.20 1.76 4.01
CA ASN A 222 13.26 1.63 5.46
C ASN A 222 12.38 0.48 5.96
N ILE A 223 12.35 -0.64 5.23
CA ILE A 223 11.61 -1.82 5.69
C ILE A 223 12.30 -2.43 6.91
N ILE A 224 11.53 -2.70 7.96
CA ILE A 224 12.02 -3.41 9.13
C ILE A 224 11.77 -4.91 8.94
N ASP A 225 12.87 -5.67 9.00
CA ASP A 225 12.84 -7.13 8.94
C ASP A 225 12.32 -7.69 10.26
N ILE A 226 11.18 -8.39 10.19
CA ILE A 226 10.51 -8.96 11.38
C ILE A 226 10.93 -10.39 11.68
N ASP A 227 11.72 -11.00 10.79
CA ASP A 227 12.34 -12.30 10.99
C ASP A 227 13.87 -12.19 11.02
N GLU A 228 14.48 -13.20 11.61
CA GLU A 228 15.92 -13.33 11.72
C GLU A 228 16.33 -14.76 11.42
N LYS A 229 17.55 -14.91 10.92
CA LYS A 229 18.16 -16.21 10.66
C LYS A 229 18.95 -16.65 11.90
N LEU A 230 18.61 -17.80 12.45
CA LEU A 230 19.26 -18.39 13.61
C LEU A 230 20.58 -19.09 13.22
N PRO A 231 21.48 -19.37 14.18
CA PRO A 231 22.76 -20.06 13.91
C PRO A 231 22.60 -21.43 13.26
N ASP A 232 21.49 -22.13 13.52
CA ASP A 232 21.15 -23.42 12.90
C ASP A 232 20.64 -23.29 11.45
N GLY A 233 20.58 -22.07 10.92
CA GLY A 233 20.11 -21.75 9.58
C GLY A 233 18.60 -21.63 9.43
N SER A 234 17.83 -21.89 10.49
CA SER A 234 16.38 -21.72 10.49
C SER A 234 15.98 -20.25 10.62
N TRP A 235 14.75 -19.92 10.22
CA TRP A 235 14.19 -18.56 10.33
C TRP A 235 13.18 -18.51 11.47
N ARG A 236 13.19 -17.40 12.21
CA ARG A 236 12.25 -17.14 13.31
C ARG A 236 11.72 -15.71 13.23
N ILE A 237 10.44 -15.51 13.52
CA ILE A 237 9.87 -14.17 13.72
C ILE A 237 10.36 -13.64 15.07
N ARG A 238 10.86 -12.40 15.11
CA ARG A 238 11.37 -11.80 16.34
C ARG A 238 10.26 -11.73 17.40
N PRO A 239 10.57 -11.86 18.70
CA PRO A 239 9.58 -11.99 19.77
C PRO A 239 8.48 -10.91 19.74
N GLU A 240 8.84 -9.66 19.48
CA GLU A 240 7.94 -8.51 19.43
C GLU A 240 6.91 -8.57 18.29
N PHE A 241 7.15 -9.38 17.27
CA PHE A 241 6.25 -9.60 16.14
C PHE A 241 5.60 -11.00 16.15
N ALA A 242 6.01 -11.87 17.07
CA ALA A 242 5.72 -13.29 17.02
C ALA A 242 4.23 -13.61 17.20
N GLU A 243 3.54 -12.88 18.07
CA GLU A 243 2.10 -13.07 18.31
C GLU A 243 1.30 -12.92 17.02
N LYS A 244 1.58 -11.85 16.25
CA LYS A 244 0.83 -11.52 15.03
C LYS A 244 1.35 -12.24 13.79
N PHE A 245 2.66 -12.27 13.59
CA PHE A 245 3.28 -12.72 12.34
C PHE A 245 3.92 -14.10 12.43
N GLY A 246 3.98 -14.71 13.62
CA GLY A 246 4.52 -16.06 13.85
C GLY A 246 4.04 -17.13 12.85
N PRO A 247 2.73 -17.20 12.51
CA PRO A 247 2.22 -18.19 11.56
C PRO A 247 2.79 -18.07 10.13
N LEU A 248 3.29 -16.91 9.70
CA LEU A 248 3.74 -16.66 8.32
C LEU A 248 4.97 -17.50 7.92
N LEU A 249 5.82 -17.88 8.88
CA LEU A 249 6.95 -18.76 8.61
C LEU A 249 6.53 -20.24 8.54
N LYS A 250 5.54 -20.66 9.35
CA LYS A 250 5.08 -22.05 9.43
C LYS A 250 4.31 -22.51 8.19
N SER A 251 3.55 -21.61 7.54
CA SER A 251 2.69 -22.00 6.40
C SER A 251 3.47 -22.37 5.12
N ASN A 252 4.77 -22.06 5.03
CA ASN A 252 5.56 -22.28 3.80
C ASN A 252 6.09 -23.71 3.62
N LYS A 253 5.84 -24.65 4.56
CA LYS A 253 6.25 -26.05 4.38
C LYS A 253 5.43 -26.83 3.33
N LYS A 254 4.35 -26.28 2.74
CA LYS A 254 3.54 -26.98 1.74
C LYS A 254 3.32 -26.21 0.42
N LYS A 255 3.52 -26.96 -0.68
CA LYS A 255 3.27 -26.68 -2.11
C LYS A 255 4.33 -25.85 -2.88
N ARG A 256 5.53 -26.41 -3.01
CA ARG A 256 6.20 -26.38 -4.33
C ARG A 256 5.34 -27.24 -5.26
N ARG A 257 4.60 -26.64 -6.19
CA ARG A 257 4.09 -27.38 -7.36
C ARG A 257 5.33 -27.89 -8.09
N THR A 258 5.53 -29.19 -8.11
CA THR A 258 6.42 -29.85 -9.05
C THR A 258 5.97 -29.46 -10.45
N SER A 259 6.72 -28.57 -11.10
CA SER A 259 6.58 -28.37 -12.53
C SER A 259 6.92 -29.70 -13.19
N ASN A 260 5.92 -30.38 -13.74
CA ASN A 260 6.14 -31.48 -14.67
C ASN A 260 6.83 -30.87 -15.90
N THR A 261 8.17 -30.89 -15.89
CA THR A 261 8.96 -30.70 -17.09
C THR A 261 8.68 -31.93 -17.96
N LYS A 262 7.79 -31.80 -18.95
CA LYS A 262 7.68 -32.78 -20.03
C LYS A 262 9.05 -32.84 -20.70
N SER A 263 9.75 -33.96 -20.54
CA SER A 263 10.90 -34.32 -21.36
C SER A 263 10.42 -34.48 -22.80
N SER A 264 10.96 -33.65 -23.70
CA SER A 264 10.82 -33.82 -25.14
C SER A 264 11.47 -35.15 -25.55
N PRO A 265 10.83 -35.98 -26.38
CA PRO A 265 11.47 -37.19 -26.89
C PRO A 265 12.51 -36.81 -27.94
N THR A 266 13.73 -37.33 -27.76
CA THR A 266 14.79 -37.30 -28.77
C THR A 266 14.38 -38.25 -29.88
N SER A 267 14.15 -37.74 -31.09
CA SER A 267 14.03 -38.57 -32.29
C SER A 267 15.39 -39.12 -32.67
N GLN A 268 15.43 -40.44 -32.90
CA GLN A 268 16.50 -41.15 -33.59
C GLN A 268 16.46 -40.88 -35.09
#